data_AF-A0A3A9C9Y1-F1
#
_entry.id   AF-A0A3A9C9Y1-F1
#
_cell.length_a   1.000
_cell.length_b   1.000
_cell.length_c   1.000
_cell.angle_alpha   90.00
_cell.angle_beta   90.00
_cell.angle_gamma   90.00
#
_symmetry.space_group_name_H-M   'P 1'
#
loop_
_entity.id
_entity.type
_entity.pdbx_description
1 polymer ?
#
loop_
_entity_poly.entity_id
_entity_poly.type
_entity_poly.pdbx_seq_one_letter_code
_entity_poly.pdbx_strand_id
1 'polypeptide(L)'
;MDCKEIESLIQPYIDHEMDNDYLCDFIGHIDHCKECRDELEIRFLIKEGLQSLERGERFDLSGELKERIRHSKRVAYLIRKVQLGIYFVEMVAGLFVTVCSVLLFL
;
A
#
# COMPACT_ATOMS: atom_id res chain seq x y z
N MET A 1 3.31 9.34 -5.94
CA MET A 1 3.66 8.61 -7.16
C MET A 1 2.76 9.04 -8.30
N ASP A 2 3.34 9.15 -9.48
CA ASP A 2 2.62 9.43 -10.72
C ASP A 2 2.05 8.15 -11.36
N CYS A 3 1.22 8.28 -12.40
CA CYS A 3 0.59 7.13 -13.05
C CYS A 3 1.63 6.16 -13.66
N LYS A 4 2.77 6.67 -14.15
CA LYS A 4 3.79 5.87 -14.83
C LYS A 4 4.54 4.97 -13.86
N GLU A 5 4.88 5.51 -12.68
CA GLU A 5 5.45 4.74 -11.57
C GLU A 5 4.48 3.65 -11.12
N ILE A 6 3.20 4.00 -10.97
CA ILE A 6 2.15 3.08 -10.53
C ILE A 6 1.91 1.95 -11.53
N GLU A 7 1.86 2.25 -12.83
CA GLU A 7 1.70 1.25 -13.89
C GLU A 7 2.81 0.18 -13.88
N SER A 8 4.04 0.58 -13.52
CA SER A 8 5.17 -0.34 -13.38
C SER A 8 5.08 -1.22 -12.12
N LEU A 9 4.38 -0.75 -11.08
CA LEU A 9 4.14 -1.47 -9.83
C LEU A 9 2.94 -2.43 -9.91
N ILE A 10 2.11 -2.35 -10.96
CA ILE A 10 0.93 -3.24 -11.11
C ILE A 10 1.36 -4.71 -11.13
N GLN A 11 2.38 -5.07 -11.90
CA GLN A 11 2.81 -6.47 -12.00
C GLN A 11 3.38 -6.99 -10.66
N PRO A 12 4.34 -6.31 -10.01
CA PRO A 12 4.78 -6.65 -8.65
C PRO A 12 3.66 -6.77 -7.62
N TYR A 13 2.63 -5.91 -7.71
CA TYR A 13 1.47 -5.99 -6.82
C TYR A 13 0.70 -7.31 -7.01
N ILE A 14 0.43 -7.69 -8.27
CA ILE A 14 -0.26 -8.92 -8.61
C ILE A 14 0.59 -10.15 -8.24
N ASP A 15 1.91 -10.06 -8.34
CA ASP A 15 2.85 -11.12 -7.96
C ASP A 15 3.15 -11.20 -6.44
N HIS A 16 2.65 -10.27 -5.64
CA HIS A 16 2.91 -10.14 -4.19
C HIS A 16 4.37 -9.88 -3.82
N GLU A 17 5.12 -9.20 -4.70
CA GLU A 17 6.54 -8.90 -4.54
C GLU A 17 6.80 -7.43 -4.15
N MET A 18 5.82 -6.78 -3.51
CA MET A 18 5.94 -5.37 -3.10
C MET A 18 6.21 -5.20 -1.61
N ASP A 19 7.19 -4.35 -1.30
CA ASP A 19 7.44 -3.88 0.07
C ASP A 19 6.33 -2.94 0.56
N ASN A 20 6.23 -2.82 1.89
CA ASN A 20 5.16 -2.08 2.58
C ASN A 20 5.07 -0.59 2.20
N ASP A 21 6.20 0.07 1.96
CA ASP A 21 6.21 1.50 1.62
C ASP A 21 5.61 1.73 0.22
N TYR A 22 6.06 0.95 -0.77
CA TYR A 22 5.51 0.99 -2.13
C TYR A 22 4.04 0.57 -2.17
N LEU A 23 3.63 -0.38 -1.33
CA LEU A 23 2.25 -0.83 -1.23
C LEU A 23 1.32 0.30 -0.77
N CYS A 24 1.74 1.11 0.21
CA CYS A 24 0.94 2.23 0.70
C CYS A 24 0.74 3.30 -0.38
N ASP A 25 1.80 3.64 -1.10
CA ASP A 25 1.75 4.64 -2.18
C ASP A 25 0.93 4.14 -3.36
N PHE A 26 1.07 2.86 -3.72
CA PHE A 26 0.30 2.21 -4.78
C PHE A 26 -1.21 2.25 -4.49
N ILE A 27 -1.61 1.78 -3.30
CA ILE A 27 -3.01 1.78 -2.86
C ILE A 27 -3.57 3.20 -2.81
N GLY A 28 -2.79 4.17 -2.32
CA GLY A 28 -3.21 5.58 -2.26
C GLY A 28 -3.51 6.16 -3.64
N HIS A 29 -2.71 5.82 -4.65
CA HIS A 29 -2.91 6.31 -6.01
C HIS A 29 -4.12 5.67 -6.70
N ILE A 30 -4.24 4.34 -6.68
CA ILE A 30 -5.35 3.64 -7.37
C ILE A 30 -6.72 3.92 -6.75
N ASP A 31 -6.77 4.42 -5.51
CA ASP A 31 -8.05 4.83 -4.87
C ASP A 31 -8.59 6.16 -5.43
N HIS A 32 -7.71 6.99 -5.99
CA HIS A 32 -8.06 8.32 -6.50
C HIS A 32 -7.88 8.44 -8.02
N CYS A 33 -7.18 7.50 -8.66
CA CYS A 33 -6.94 7.47 -10.09
C CYS A 33 -7.70 6.29 -10.73
N LYS A 34 -8.76 6.61 -11.47
CA LYS A 34 -9.59 5.61 -12.14
C LYS A 34 -8.83 4.84 -13.23
N GLU A 35 -8.03 5.54 -14.03
CA GLU A 35 -7.29 4.91 -15.14
C GLU A 35 -6.33 3.82 -14.64
N CYS A 36 -5.52 4.12 -13.62
CA CYS A 36 -4.61 3.13 -13.03
C CYS A 36 -5.35 1.98 -12.33
N ARG A 37 -6.54 2.25 -11.78
CA ARG A 37 -7.40 1.23 -11.19
C ARG A 37 -7.96 0.28 -12.26
N ASP A 38 -8.41 0.82 -13.37
CA ASP A 38 -8.98 0.04 -14.47
C ASP A 38 -7.89 -0.82 -15.15
N GLU A 39 -6.68 -0.28 -15.32
CA GLU A 39 -5.52 -1.03 -15.84
C GLU A 39 -5.12 -2.19 -14.90
N LEU A 40 -5.09 -1.96 -13.58
CA LEU A 40 -4.84 -3.00 -12.59
C LEU A 40 -5.89 -4.13 -12.69
N GLU A 41 -7.16 -3.77 -12.81
CA GLU A 41 -8.26 -4.73 -12.92
C GLU A 41 -8.12 -5.59 -14.18
N ILE A 42 -7.80 -4.99 -15.33
CA ILE A 42 -7.57 -5.71 -16.59
C ILE A 42 -6.39 -6.68 -16.46
N ARG A 43 -5.22 -6.23 -15.97
CA ARG A 43 -4.03 -7.09 -15.86
C ARG A 43 -4.23 -8.24 -14.88
N PHE A 44 -4.92 -7.99 -13.77
CA PHE A 44 -5.28 -9.04 -12.80
C PHE A 44 -6.19 -10.09 -13.44
N LEU A 45 -7.25 -9.66 -14.13
CA LEU A 45 -8.20 -10.57 -14.79
C LEU A 45 -7.55 -11.40 -15.90
N ILE A 46 -6.63 -10.83 -16.67
CA ILE A 46 -5.89 -11.58 -17.70
C ILE A 46 -5.05 -12.69 -17.06
N LYS A 47 -4.26 -12.35 -16.04
CA LYS A 47 -3.37 -13.30 -15.37
C LYS A 47 -4.14 -14.43 -14.68
N GLU A 48 -5.13 -14.07 -13.87
CA GLU A 48 -5.92 -15.04 -13.11
C GLU A 48 -6.93 -15.80 -13.99
N GLY A 49 -7.41 -15.17 -15.07
CA GLY A 49 -8.26 -15.81 -16.07
C GLY A 49 -7.52 -16.93 -16.82
N LEU A 50 -6.25 -16.71 -17.17
CA LEU A 50 -5.38 -17.74 -17.73
C LEU A 50 -5.16 -18.90 -16.75
N GLN A 51 -4.86 -18.59 -15.49
CA GLN A 51 -4.71 -19.63 -14.45
C GLN A 51 -6.02 -20.37 -14.12
N SER A 52 -7.19 -19.72 -14.22
CA SER A 52 -8.48 -20.36 -13.96
C SER A 52 -8.90 -21.33 -15.06
N LEU A 53 -8.55 -21.06 -16.32
CA LEU A 53 -8.80 -21.97 -17.43
C LEU A 53 -8.02 -23.30 -17.29
N GLU A 54 -6.85 -23.27 -16.63
CA GLU A 54 -6.07 -24.47 -16.33
C GLU A 54 -6.65 -25.30 -15.16
N ARG A 55 -7.38 -24.67 -14.22
CA ARG A 55 -7.95 -25.32 -13.02
C ARG A 55 -9.42 -25.72 -13.14
N GLY A 56 -10.16 -25.18 -14.11
CA GLY A 56 -11.54 -25.60 -14.42
C GLY A 56 -12.62 -25.16 -13.42
N GLU A 57 -12.37 -24.18 -12.56
CA GLU A 57 -13.34 -23.66 -11.57
C GLU A 57 -13.96 -22.32 -12.01
N ARG A 58 -15.25 -22.11 -11.71
CA ARG A 58 -15.92 -20.81 -11.83
C ARG A 58 -15.49 -19.91 -10.67
N PHE A 59 -14.40 -19.18 -10.84
CA PHE A 59 -13.92 -18.22 -9.86
C PHE A 59 -14.59 -16.85 -10.00
N ASP A 60 -15.14 -16.32 -8.91
CA ASP A 60 -15.50 -14.90 -8.78
C ASP A 60 -14.23 -14.09 -8.47
N LEU A 61 -13.40 -13.91 -9.50
CA LEU A 61 -12.12 -13.19 -9.45
C LEU A 61 -12.30 -11.74 -8.98
N SER A 62 -13.44 -11.13 -9.34
CA SER A 62 -13.79 -9.77 -8.95
C SER A 62 -14.06 -9.64 -7.45
N GLY A 63 -14.65 -10.67 -6.84
CA GLY A 63 -14.87 -10.75 -5.39
C GLY A 63 -13.55 -10.88 -4.60
N GLU A 64 -12.67 -11.80 -5.02
CA GLU A 64 -11.38 -12.00 -4.34
C GLU A 64 -10.49 -10.75 -4.41
N LEU A 65 -10.44 -10.10 -5.58
CA LEU A 65 -9.67 -8.86 -5.75
C LEU A 65 -10.16 -7.75 -4.82
N LYS A 66 -11.47 -7.58 -4.67
CA LYS A 66 -12.06 -6.59 -3.75
C LYS A 66 -11.69 -6.88 -2.29
N GLU A 67 -11.68 -8.14 -1.89
CA GLU A 67 -11.33 -8.52 -0.52
C GLU A 67 -9.84 -8.29 -0.25
N ARG A 68 -8.96 -8.62 -1.21
CA ARG A 68 -7.52 -8.29 -1.14
C ARG A 68 -7.27 -6.80 -1.03
N ILE A 69 -7.88 -5.99 -1.90
CA ILE A 69 -7.75 -4.53 -1.83
C ILE A 69 -8.22 -4.01 -0.47
N ARG A 70 -9.34 -4.53 0.05
CA ARG A 70 -9.86 -4.14 1.37
C ARG A 70 -8.91 -4.51 2.50
N HIS A 71 -8.25 -5.66 2.42
CA HIS A 71 -7.25 -6.09 3.38
C HIS A 71 -5.99 -5.20 3.31
N SER A 72 -5.45 -4.99 2.10
CA SER A 72 -4.29 -4.11 1.87
C SER A 72 -4.54 -2.67 2.34
N LYS A 73 -5.75 -2.12 2.12
CA LYS A 73 -6.15 -0.81 2.66
C LYS A 73 -6.07 -0.74 4.18
N ARG A 74 -6.54 -1.78 4.89
CA ARG A 74 -6.47 -1.84 6.35
C ARG A 74 -5.03 -1.88 6.84
N VAL A 75 -4.19 -2.71 6.21
CA VAL A 75 -2.77 -2.83 6.55
C VAL A 75 -2.05 -1.49 6.30
N ALA A 76 -2.24 -0.88 5.14
CA ALA A 76 -1.64 0.42 4.80
C ALA A 76 -2.04 1.51 5.80
N TYR A 77 -3.31 1.56 6.21
CA TYR A 77 -3.78 2.50 7.21
C TYR A 77 -3.10 2.31 8.58
N LEU A 78 -2.95 1.06 9.02
CA LEU A 78 -2.30 0.73 10.29
C LEU A 78 -0.81 1.12 10.26
N ILE A 79 -0.10 0.77 9.18
CA ILE A 79 1.31 1.13 8.99
C ILE A 79 1.47 2.65 9.06
N ARG A 80 0.66 3.40 8.33
CA ARG A 80 0.73 4.87 8.31
C ARG A 80 0.45 5.50 9.67
N LYS A 81 -0.50 4.93 10.43
CA LYS A 81 -0.77 5.36 11.81
C LYS A 81 0.40 5.08 12.76
N VAL A 82 1.00 3.90 12.66
CA VAL A 82 2.16 3.52 13.48
C VAL A 82 3.35 4.42 13.17
N GLN A 83 3.66 4.65 11.89
CA GLN A 83 4.71 5.55 11.46
C GLN A 83 4.51 6.97 12.03
N LEU A 84 3.30 7.51 11.93
CA LEU A 84 2.99 8.84 12.46
C LEU A 84 3.15 8.90 14.00
N GLY A 85 2.79 7.82 14.70
CA GLY A 85 3.03 7.69 16.14
C GLY A 85 4.52 7.67 16.49
N ILE A 86 5.34 6.94 15.74
CA ILE A 86 6.80 6.89 15.93
C ILE A 86 7.41 8.29 15.75
N TYR A 87 7.09 8.98 14.65
CA TYR A 87 7.58 10.34 14.41
C TYR A 87 7.18 11.33 15.51
N PHE A 88 5.96 11.20 16.06
CA PHE A 88 5.52 12.03 17.17
C PHE A 88 6.35 11.77 18.44
N VAL A 89 6.63 10.51 18.76
CA VAL A 89 7.46 10.13 19.92
C VAL A 89 8.89 10.65 19.76
N GLU A 90 9.48 10.52 18.56
CA GLU A 90 10.82 11.04 18.28
C GLU A 90 10.90 12.57 18.47
N MET A 91 9.90 13.32 17.99
CA MET A 91 9.84 14.77 18.16
C MET A 91 9.73 15.18 19.64
N VAL A 92 8.88 14.49 20.42
CA VAL A 92 8.73 14.77 21.86
C VAL A 92 10.01 14.43 22.61
N ALA A 93 10.65 13.29 22.32
CA ALA A 93 11.91 12.90 22.94
C ALA A 93 13.03 13.90 22.60
N GLY A 94 13.12 14.33 21.34
CA GLY A 94 14.09 15.34 20.90
C GLY A 94 13.90 16.68 21.63
N LEU A 95 12.66 17.17 21.74
CA LEU A 95 12.34 18.38 22.49
C LEU A 95 12.66 18.24 23.99
N PHE A 96 12.39 17.08 24.57
CA PHE A 96 12.70 16.84 25.98
C PHE A 96 14.21 16.91 26.24
N VAL A 97 15.02 16.26 25.40
CA VAL A 97 16.48 16.28 25.50
C VAL A 97 17.05 17.70 25.35
N THR A 98 16.51 18.50 24.42
CA THR A 98 16.98 19.89 24.23
C THR A 98 16.59 20.80 25.40
N VAL A 99 15.41 20.63 25.99
CA VAL A 99 15.01 21.37 27.19
C VAL A 99 15.88 20.99 28.38
N CYS A 100 16.11 19.68 28.61
CA CYS A 100 16.97 19.21 29.69
C CYS A 100 18.41 19.72 29.55
N SER A 101 18.98 19.72 28.35
CA SER A 101 20.34 20.24 28.16
C SER A 101 20.41 21.74 28.46
N VAL A 102 19.48 22.54 27.97
CA VAL A 102 19.41 23.99 28.27
C VAL A 102 19.29 24.24 29.77
N LEU A 103 18.45 23.48 30.49
CA LEU A 103 18.30 23.59 31.94
C LEU A 103 19.56 23.18 32.73
N LEU A 104 20.38 22.25 32.21
CA LEU A 104 21.63 21.86 32.86
C LEU A 104 22.75 22.90 32.70
N PHE A 105 22.69 23.72 31.64
CA PHE A 105 23.68 24.76 31.35
C PHE A 105 23.28 26.16 31.85
N LEU A 106 22.07 26.32 32.39
CA LEU A 106 21.55 27.53 33.04
C LEU A 106 21.82 27.49 34.55
#